data_AF-A0A535SH20-F1
#
_entry.id   AF-A0A535SH20-F1
#
_cell.length_a   1.000
_cell.length_b   1.000
_cell.length_c   1.000
_cell.angle_alpha   90.00
_cell.angle_beta   90.00
_cell.angle_gamma   90.00
#
_symmetry.space_group_name_H-M   'P 1'
#
loop_
_entity.id
_entity.type
_entity.pdbx_description
1 polymer ?
#
loop_
_entity_poly.entity_id
_entity_poly.type
_entity_poly.pdbx_seq_one_letter_code
_entity_poly.pdbx_strand_id
1 'polypeptide(L)'
;MLDQLDQVQVSTPASSFSSLCPPSYTIGPVDSTQITTLHAHRSNGEECALLVPVHLLPSILTDALFKEGYEWDYLEGKLDEDWSVPRIVNWTYYSLSNELWDQEAWETLGPHVPTWIVGWLLGSLARLAETERMLALVGLAHLCFLLPFLSLDAPSWPPYGLYHAHFPHAEVLRAYRRRVRGYREQGKSFAEAQRLALTT
;
A
#
# COMPACT_ATOMS: atom_id res chain seq x y z
N MET A 1 22.05 -45.91 9.96
CA MET A 1 22.74 -45.38 11.16
C MET A 1 23.20 -43.98 10.78
N LEU A 2 22.47 -42.94 11.20
CA LEU A 2 22.63 -42.22 12.47
C LEU A 2 24.00 -41.49 12.55
N ASP A 3 23.88 -40.17 12.37
CA ASP A 3 24.48 -39.08 13.15
C ASP A 3 25.91 -38.54 12.94
N GLN A 4 25.94 -37.21 13.13
CA GLN A 4 27.05 -36.27 13.43
C GLN A 4 27.63 -35.56 12.20
N LEU A 5 27.10 -34.42 11.73
CA LEU A 5 27.03 -33.07 12.36
C LEU A 5 28.38 -32.64 12.96
N ASP A 6 29.14 -31.84 12.21
CA ASP A 6 29.96 -30.79 12.82
C ASP A 6 30.08 -29.56 11.91
N GLN A 7 29.45 -28.49 12.39
CA GLN A 7 29.84 -27.08 12.30
C GLN A 7 30.20 -26.50 10.93
N VAL A 8 29.17 -26.04 10.21
CA VAL A 8 29.30 -24.80 9.43
C VAL A 8 28.84 -23.66 10.33
N GLN A 9 29.80 -22.85 10.79
CA GLN A 9 29.53 -21.51 11.30
C GLN A 9 28.84 -20.72 10.18
N VAL A 10 27.51 -20.66 10.24
CA VAL A 10 26.75 -19.68 9.48
C VAL A 10 26.85 -18.39 10.27
N SER A 11 27.74 -17.51 9.83
CA SER A 11 27.72 -16.10 10.19
C SER A 11 26.41 -15.51 9.68
N THR A 12 25.43 -15.41 10.58
CA THR A 12 24.18 -14.68 10.35
C THR A 12 24.54 -13.23 10.04
N PRO A 13 24.22 -12.67 8.86
CA PRO A 13 24.21 -11.23 8.74
C PRO A 13 23.08 -10.74 9.66
N ALA A 14 23.44 -9.83 10.56
CA ALA A 14 22.50 -9.15 11.43
C ALA A 14 21.39 -8.55 10.55
N SER A 15 20.17 -9.07 10.68
CA SER A 15 18.97 -8.35 10.27
C SER A 15 18.76 -7.23 11.29
N SER A 16 19.58 -6.19 11.13
CA SER A 16 19.34 -4.90 11.72
C SER A 16 18.16 -4.32 10.95
N PHE A 17 16.94 -4.62 11.38
CA PHE A 17 15.85 -3.66 11.22
C PHE A 17 16.24 -2.46 12.07
N SER A 18 17.11 -1.60 11.49
CA SER A 18 17.32 -0.26 11.99
C SER A 18 15.94 0.33 12.22
N SER A 19 15.76 0.87 13.42
CA SER A 19 14.71 1.81 13.79
C SER A 19 14.70 2.94 12.75
N LEU A 20 14.04 2.68 11.62
CA LEU A 20 13.83 3.65 10.57
C LEU A 20 12.75 4.54 11.14
N CYS A 21 13.16 5.74 11.60
CA CYS A 21 12.27 6.87 11.52
C CYS A 21 11.57 6.75 10.16
N PRO A 22 10.22 6.65 10.12
CA PRO A 22 9.55 6.56 8.84
C PRO A 22 10.09 7.69 7.97
N PRO A 23 10.52 7.43 6.71
CA PRO A 23 10.94 8.49 5.83
C PRO A 23 9.89 9.59 5.89
N SER A 24 10.29 10.86 5.85
CA SER A 24 9.35 11.98 6.01
C SER A 24 8.28 11.92 4.90
N TYR A 25 7.20 11.20 5.14
CA TYR A 25 6.11 11.00 4.21
C TYR A 25 5.16 12.17 4.37
N THR A 26 4.89 12.82 3.25
CA THR A 26 3.92 13.91 3.18
C THR A 26 2.86 13.48 2.18
N ILE A 27 1.58 13.61 2.55
CA ILE A 27 0.48 13.27 1.63
C ILE A 27 0.59 14.15 0.38
N GLY A 28 0.74 13.48 -0.75
CA GLY A 28 0.95 13.99 -2.09
C GLY A 28 1.00 12.82 -3.09
N PRO A 29 0.94 13.08 -4.40
CA PRO A 29 1.11 12.03 -5.40
C PRO A 29 2.52 11.42 -5.29
N VAL A 30 2.62 10.11 -5.51
CA VAL A 30 3.91 9.42 -5.51
C VAL A 30 4.82 9.94 -6.63
N ASP A 31 6.12 10.05 -6.35
CA ASP A 31 7.12 10.41 -7.36
C ASP A 31 7.19 9.32 -8.45
N SER A 32 7.21 9.74 -9.71
CA SER A 32 7.34 8.85 -10.87
C SER A 32 8.54 7.90 -10.80
N THR A 33 9.62 8.27 -10.10
CA THR A 33 10.82 7.44 -9.90
C THR A 33 10.60 6.30 -8.91
N GLN A 34 9.56 6.37 -8.09
CA GLN A 34 9.20 5.36 -7.10
C GLN A 34 8.18 4.34 -7.62
N ILE A 35 7.70 4.52 -8.85
CA ILE A 35 6.72 3.64 -9.48
C ILE A 35 7.18 3.14 -10.83
N THR A 36 6.76 1.93 -11.18
CA THR A 36 6.85 1.35 -12.52
C THR A 36 5.47 0.96 -13.00
N THR A 37 5.31 0.74 -14.30
CA THR A 37 4.06 0.24 -14.87
C THR A 37 4.19 -1.25 -15.16
N LEU A 38 3.30 -2.04 -14.58
CA LEU A 38 3.14 -3.46 -14.90
C LEU A 38 1.93 -3.63 -15.82
N HIS A 39 2.20 -4.24 -16.97
CA HIS A 39 1.22 -4.62 -17.98
C HIS A 39 0.59 -5.96 -17.60
N ALA A 40 -0.54 -5.89 -16.88
CA ALA A 40 -1.14 -7.04 -16.20
C ALA A 40 -2.24 -7.69 -17.05
N HIS A 41 -2.11 -9.00 -17.29
CA HIS A 41 -3.02 -9.77 -18.14
C HIS A 41 -4.14 -10.43 -17.32
N ARG A 42 -5.38 -10.06 -17.62
CA ARG A 42 -6.60 -10.55 -16.96
C ARG A 42 -7.11 -11.84 -17.61
N SER A 43 -7.92 -12.61 -16.88
CA SER A 43 -8.53 -13.86 -17.36
C SER A 43 -9.49 -13.67 -18.54
N ASN A 44 -10.06 -12.48 -18.69
CA ASN A 44 -10.90 -12.11 -19.84
C ASN A 44 -10.09 -11.84 -21.14
N GLY A 45 -8.76 -11.96 -21.10
CA GLY A 45 -7.87 -11.74 -22.23
C GLY A 45 -7.51 -10.27 -22.48
N GLU A 46 -8.02 -9.35 -21.67
CA GLU A 46 -7.65 -7.94 -21.72
C GLU A 46 -6.45 -7.63 -20.81
N GLU A 47 -5.84 -6.48 -21.04
CA GLU A 47 -4.73 -5.98 -20.25
C GLU A 47 -5.17 -4.78 -19.42
N CYS A 48 -4.54 -4.56 -18.26
CA CYS A 48 -4.64 -3.30 -17.52
C CYS A 48 -3.25 -2.82 -17.08
N ALA A 49 -3.09 -1.50 -16.95
CA ALA A 49 -1.84 -0.88 -16.51
C ALA A 49 -1.86 -0.68 -15.00
N LEU A 50 -1.13 -1.53 -14.27
CA LEU A 50 -0.95 -1.38 -12.82
C LEU A 50 0.25 -0.46 -12.55
N LEU A 51 0.05 0.58 -11.75
CA LEU A 51 1.15 1.36 -11.21
C LEU A 51 1.67 0.67 -9.95
N VAL A 52 2.90 0.16 -10.01
CA VAL A 52 3.50 -0.68 -8.97
C VAL A 52 4.68 0.06 -8.32
N PRO A 53 4.83 0.03 -6.98
CA PRO A 53 6.01 0.57 -6.32
C PRO A 53 7.29 -0.16 -6.75
N VAL A 54 8.36 0.57 -7.09
CA VAL A 54 9.65 -0.04 -7.52
C VAL A 54 10.31 -0.89 -6.43
N HIS A 55 9.99 -0.62 -5.17
CA HIS A 55 10.50 -1.34 -4.01
C HIS A 55 9.58 -2.48 -3.55
N LEU A 56 8.53 -2.79 -4.32
CA LEU A 56 7.69 -3.94 -4.00
C LEU A 56 8.52 -5.23 -4.14
N LEU A 57 8.43 -6.10 -3.13
CA LEU A 57 9.22 -7.33 -3.11
C LEU A 57 8.87 -8.22 -4.31
N PRO A 58 9.87 -8.78 -5.02
CA PRO A 58 9.61 -9.68 -6.15
C PRO A 58 8.73 -10.88 -5.80
N SER A 59 8.83 -11.36 -4.55
CA SER A 59 8.00 -12.46 -4.02
C SER A 59 6.51 -12.15 -4.09
N ILE A 60 6.09 -10.90 -3.88
CA ILE A 60 4.70 -10.47 -4.05
C ILE A 60 4.29 -10.58 -5.51
N LEU A 61 5.11 -10.03 -6.41
CA LEU A 61 4.78 -9.94 -7.84
C LEU A 61 4.66 -11.31 -8.51
N THR A 62 5.40 -12.32 -8.03
CA THR A 62 5.39 -13.67 -8.58
C THR A 62 4.34 -14.59 -7.95
N ASP A 63 3.68 -14.15 -6.88
CA ASP A 63 2.67 -14.93 -6.18
C ASP A 63 1.38 -15.01 -7.02
N ALA A 64 0.74 -16.18 -7.04
CA ALA A 64 -0.52 -16.37 -7.76
C ALA A 64 -1.65 -15.51 -7.16
N LEU A 65 -1.66 -15.34 -5.83
CA LEU A 65 -2.69 -14.56 -5.16
C LEU A 65 -2.58 -13.06 -5.40
N PHE A 66 -1.39 -12.56 -5.76
CA PHE A 66 -1.26 -11.17 -6.22
C PHE A 66 -2.10 -10.94 -7.47
N LYS A 67 -2.07 -11.91 -8.41
CA LYS A 67 -2.87 -11.85 -9.63
C LYS A 67 -4.36 -11.87 -9.33
N GLU A 68 -4.79 -12.83 -8.51
CA GLU A 68 -6.20 -12.94 -8.13
C GLU A 68 -6.71 -11.67 -7.46
N GLY A 69 -5.92 -11.07 -6.57
CA GLY A 69 -6.26 -9.83 -5.90
C GLY A 69 -6.49 -8.67 -6.87
N TYR A 70 -5.51 -8.34 -7.74
CA TYR A 70 -5.66 -7.18 -8.62
C TYR A 70 -6.80 -7.36 -9.61
N GLU A 71 -6.99 -8.58 -10.10
CA GLU A 71 -8.00 -8.86 -11.11
C GLU A 71 -9.40 -8.74 -10.52
N TRP A 72 -9.59 -9.26 -9.30
CA TRP A 72 -10.84 -9.18 -8.57
C TRP A 72 -11.32 -7.74 -8.42
N ASP A 73 -10.50 -6.83 -7.87
CA ASP A 73 -11.00 -5.47 -7.67
C ASP A 73 -11.14 -4.69 -8.97
N TYR A 74 -10.24 -4.91 -9.92
CA TYR A 74 -10.29 -4.19 -11.18
C TYR A 74 -11.61 -4.48 -11.91
N LEU A 75 -12.04 -5.75 -11.93
CA LEU A 75 -13.28 -6.19 -12.59
C LEU A 75 -14.53 -5.97 -11.74
N GLU A 76 -14.50 -6.34 -10.46
CA GLU A 76 -15.70 -6.46 -9.63
C GLU A 76 -15.85 -5.36 -8.57
N GLY A 77 -14.77 -4.63 -8.26
CA GLY A 77 -14.81 -3.62 -7.21
C GLY A 77 -15.83 -2.52 -7.54
N LYS A 78 -16.24 -1.76 -6.53
CA LYS A 78 -17.06 -0.56 -6.73
C LYS A 78 -16.27 0.62 -6.23
N LEU A 79 -15.91 1.53 -7.14
CA LEU A 79 -15.37 2.82 -6.73
C LEU A 79 -16.53 3.69 -6.24
N ASP A 80 -16.36 4.26 -5.05
CA ASP A 80 -17.26 5.31 -4.57
C ASP A 80 -17.22 6.52 -5.52
N GLU A 81 -18.33 7.25 -5.65
CA GLU A 81 -18.40 8.44 -6.51
C GLU A 81 -17.75 9.68 -5.88
N ASP A 82 -17.59 9.68 -4.54
CA ASP A 82 -17.11 10.84 -3.77
C ASP A 82 -15.72 10.61 -3.16
N TRP A 83 -14.71 10.43 -4.02
CA TRP A 83 -13.33 10.30 -3.54
C TRP A 83 -12.73 11.64 -3.10
N SER A 84 -11.91 11.57 -2.06
CA SER A 84 -11.11 12.71 -1.59
C SER A 84 -9.79 12.21 -1.03
N VAL A 85 -8.81 13.11 -0.92
CA VAL A 85 -7.48 12.80 -0.40
C VAL A 85 -7.54 12.09 0.98
N PRO A 86 -8.27 12.58 2.00
CA PRO A 86 -8.38 11.85 3.25
C PRO A 86 -9.06 10.50 3.11
N ARG A 87 -10.06 10.37 2.22
CA ARG A 87 -10.80 9.12 1.99
C ARG A 87 -9.90 8.06 1.38
N ILE A 88 -9.15 8.36 0.33
CA ILE A 88 -8.24 7.39 -0.31
C ILE A 88 -7.10 6.97 0.62
N VAL A 89 -6.55 7.91 1.42
CA VAL A 89 -5.52 7.62 2.42
C VAL A 89 -6.05 6.73 3.53
N ASN A 90 -7.23 7.04 4.08
CA ASN A 90 -7.90 6.21 5.08
C ASN A 90 -8.24 4.83 4.53
N TRP A 91 -8.86 4.78 3.35
CA TRP A 91 -9.25 3.53 2.70
C TRP A 91 -8.02 2.64 2.50
N THR A 92 -6.94 3.16 1.92
CA THR A 92 -5.69 2.39 1.74
C THR A 92 -5.16 1.84 3.06
N TYR A 93 -5.15 2.64 4.13
CA TYR A 93 -4.72 2.20 5.46
C TYR A 93 -5.63 1.12 6.03
N TYR A 94 -6.94 1.33 6.05
CA TYR A 94 -7.90 0.40 6.66
C TYR A 94 -8.03 -0.90 5.87
N SER A 95 -8.00 -0.82 4.54
CA SER A 95 -7.90 -1.99 3.66
C SER A 95 -6.69 -2.84 3.98
N LEU A 96 -5.54 -2.23 4.28
CA LEU A 96 -4.36 -2.97 4.70
C LEU A 96 -4.44 -3.44 6.15
N SER A 97 -4.92 -2.61 7.07
CA SER A 97 -4.88 -2.90 8.50
C SER A 97 -5.99 -3.82 8.98
N ASN A 98 -7.17 -3.77 8.38
CA ASN A 98 -8.33 -4.53 8.83
C ASN A 98 -8.41 -5.89 8.13
N GLU A 99 -8.20 -5.93 6.82
CA GLU A 99 -8.26 -7.18 6.03
C GLU A 99 -7.16 -8.15 6.46
N LEU A 100 -6.00 -7.64 6.92
CA LEU A 100 -4.95 -8.46 7.52
C LEU A 100 -5.37 -9.12 8.85
N TRP A 101 -6.44 -8.65 9.48
CA TRP A 101 -7.00 -9.21 10.71
C TRP A 101 -8.27 -10.01 10.45
N ASP A 102 -8.64 -10.22 9.18
CA ASP A 102 -9.73 -11.11 8.82
C ASP A 102 -9.30 -12.57 9.04
N GLN A 103 -9.94 -13.21 10.02
CA GLN A 103 -9.70 -14.60 10.35
C GLN A 103 -10.11 -15.53 9.21
N GLU A 104 -11.20 -15.25 8.49
CA GLU A 104 -11.67 -16.06 7.38
C GLU A 104 -10.70 -15.98 6.20
N ALA A 105 -10.23 -14.78 5.88
CA ALA A 105 -9.19 -14.58 4.86
C ALA A 105 -7.89 -15.30 5.22
N TRP A 106 -7.48 -15.25 6.49
CA TRP A 106 -6.29 -15.96 6.97
C TRP A 106 -6.45 -17.49 6.94
N GLU A 107 -7.61 -18.02 7.30
CA GLU A 107 -7.90 -19.46 7.21
C GLU A 107 -7.90 -19.94 5.75
N THR A 108 -8.27 -19.08 4.80
CA THR A 108 -8.34 -19.41 3.37
C THR A 108 -7.00 -19.25 2.65
N LEU A 109 -6.30 -18.13 2.85
CA LEU A 109 -5.12 -17.71 2.08
C LEU A 109 -3.81 -17.82 2.90
N GLY A 110 -3.89 -17.93 4.22
CA GLY A 110 -2.75 -18.09 5.12
C GLY A 110 -1.70 -16.99 4.99
N PRO A 111 -0.40 -17.33 4.89
CA PRO A 111 0.69 -16.34 4.83
C PRO A 111 0.66 -15.46 3.57
N HIS A 112 -0.18 -15.78 2.58
CA HIS A 112 -0.32 -15.05 1.33
C HIS A 112 -1.37 -13.93 1.38
N VAL A 113 -2.12 -13.78 2.48
CA VAL A 113 -3.10 -12.68 2.67
C VAL A 113 -2.49 -11.30 2.35
N PRO A 114 -1.29 -10.92 2.83
CA PRO A 114 -0.71 -9.62 2.51
C PRO A 114 -0.50 -9.43 1.00
N THR A 115 -0.07 -10.48 0.31
CA THR A 115 0.15 -10.47 -1.13
C THR A 115 -1.15 -10.27 -1.91
N TRP A 116 -2.21 -10.97 -1.50
CA TRP A 116 -3.54 -10.81 -2.08
C TRP A 116 -4.07 -9.38 -1.89
N ILE A 117 -3.99 -8.83 -0.67
CA ILE A 117 -4.44 -7.47 -0.36
C ILE A 117 -3.67 -6.42 -1.17
N VAL A 118 -2.35 -6.59 -1.32
CA VAL A 118 -1.54 -5.68 -2.15
C VAL A 118 -1.99 -5.74 -3.61
N GLY A 119 -2.24 -6.93 -4.15
CA GLY A 119 -2.83 -7.09 -5.48
C GLY A 119 -4.17 -6.35 -5.59
N TRP A 120 -5.09 -6.64 -4.67
CA TRP A 120 -6.42 -6.03 -4.58
C TRP A 120 -6.36 -4.49 -4.58
N LEU A 121 -5.55 -3.90 -3.70
CA LEU A 121 -5.34 -2.44 -3.65
C LEU A 121 -4.80 -1.87 -4.96
N LEU A 122 -3.84 -2.54 -5.60
CA LEU A 122 -3.30 -2.08 -6.88
C LEU A 122 -4.32 -2.18 -8.01
N GLY A 123 -5.19 -3.19 -7.99
CA GLY A 123 -6.35 -3.30 -8.89
C GLY A 123 -7.31 -2.11 -8.73
N SER A 124 -7.70 -1.77 -7.51
CA SER A 124 -8.55 -0.63 -7.21
C SER A 124 -7.95 0.69 -7.68
N LEU A 125 -6.66 0.90 -7.38
CA LEU A 125 -5.95 2.13 -7.71
C LEU A 125 -5.73 2.27 -9.22
N ALA A 126 -5.49 1.17 -9.93
CA ALA A 126 -5.39 1.18 -11.39
C ALA A 126 -6.71 1.61 -12.04
N ARG A 127 -7.85 1.06 -11.58
CA ARG A 127 -9.16 1.50 -12.07
C ARG A 127 -9.45 2.95 -11.69
N LEU A 128 -9.15 3.36 -10.46
CA LEU A 128 -9.32 4.76 -10.03
C LEU A 128 -8.47 5.71 -10.88
N ALA A 129 -7.30 5.27 -11.36
CA ALA A 129 -6.42 6.10 -12.17
C ALA A 129 -7.00 6.45 -13.55
N GLU A 130 -7.99 5.69 -14.04
CA GLU A 130 -8.67 5.94 -15.31
C GLU A 130 -9.54 7.19 -15.27
N THR A 131 -10.09 7.53 -14.10
CA THR A 131 -10.97 8.69 -13.90
C THR A 131 -10.33 9.77 -13.03
N GLU A 132 -9.59 9.37 -11.99
CA GLU A 132 -9.01 10.25 -10.96
C GLU A 132 -7.53 9.93 -10.69
N ARG A 133 -6.70 10.01 -11.73
CA ARG A 133 -5.25 9.72 -11.68
C ARG A 133 -4.52 10.33 -10.48
N MET A 134 -4.82 11.58 -10.11
CA MET A 134 -4.16 12.24 -8.98
C MET A 134 -4.49 11.57 -7.65
N LEU A 135 -5.75 11.17 -7.41
CA LEU A 135 -6.12 10.46 -6.18
C LEU A 135 -5.53 9.06 -6.15
N ALA A 136 -5.50 8.36 -7.28
CA ALA A 136 -4.84 7.07 -7.38
C ALA A 136 -3.34 7.16 -7.02
N LEU A 137 -2.63 8.18 -7.52
CA LEU A 137 -1.22 8.41 -7.17
C LEU A 137 -1.01 8.76 -5.69
N VAL A 138 -1.97 9.45 -5.05
CA VAL A 138 -1.93 9.72 -3.60
C VAL A 138 -2.16 8.43 -2.80
N GLY A 139 -3.11 7.60 -3.21
CA GLY A 139 -3.34 6.28 -2.61
C GLY A 139 -2.10 5.39 -2.73
N LEU A 140 -1.49 5.37 -3.92
CA LEU A 140 -0.25 4.63 -4.17
C LEU A 140 0.93 5.13 -3.34
N ALA A 141 1.07 6.44 -3.15
CA ALA A 141 2.07 7.01 -2.25
C ALA A 141 1.86 6.54 -0.81
N HIS A 142 0.60 6.48 -0.36
CA HIS A 142 0.28 5.99 0.97
C HIS A 142 0.54 4.48 1.10
N LEU A 143 0.24 3.69 0.06
CA LEU A 143 0.60 2.28 0.02
C LEU A 143 2.12 2.10 0.13
N CYS A 144 2.93 2.86 -0.62
CA CYS A 144 4.39 2.83 -0.52
C CYS A 144 4.88 3.13 0.90
N PHE A 145 4.23 4.06 1.59
CA PHE A 145 4.51 4.37 2.98
C PHE A 145 4.18 3.21 3.94
N LEU A 146 3.13 2.42 3.66
CA LEU A 146 2.68 1.31 4.50
C LEU A 146 3.43 -0.01 4.25
N LEU A 147 3.89 -0.26 3.02
CA LEU A 147 4.55 -1.53 2.66
C LEU A 147 5.69 -1.95 3.61
N PRO A 148 6.58 -1.07 4.10
CA PRO A 148 7.63 -1.45 5.04
C PRO A 148 7.12 -2.03 6.37
N PHE A 149 5.85 -1.79 6.73
CA PHE A 149 5.24 -2.27 7.98
C PHE A 149 4.57 -3.64 7.84
N LEU A 150 4.50 -4.24 6.63
CA LEU A 150 3.81 -5.50 6.40
C LEU A 150 4.57 -6.76 6.87
N SER A 151 5.86 -6.64 7.23
CA SER A 151 6.72 -7.78 7.65
C SER A 151 6.60 -9.01 6.73
N LEU A 152 6.69 -8.79 5.42
CA LEU A 152 6.41 -9.79 4.38
C LEU A 152 7.33 -11.01 4.39
N ASP A 153 8.55 -10.87 4.92
CA ASP A 153 9.55 -11.95 4.96
C ASP A 153 9.37 -12.93 6.14
N ALA A 154 8.56 -12.57 7.13
CA ALA A 154 8.28 -13.39 8.31
C ALA A 154 6.81 -13.29 8.71
N PRO A 155 5.88 -13.80 7.86
CA PRO A 155 4.46 -13.70 8.11
C PRO A 155 4.10 -14.47 9.39
N SER A 156 3.50 -13.77 10.34
CA SER A 156 2.97 -14.34 11.57
C SER A 156 1.53 -13.89 11.74
N TRP A 157 0.69 -14.77 12.28
CA TRP A 157 -0.62 -14.37 12.78
C TRP A 157 -0.56 -14.07 14.28
N PRO A 158 -1.09 -12.93 14.74
CA PRO A 158 -1.57 -11.79 13.95
C PRO A 158 -0.45 -10.99 13.27
N PRO A 159 -0.70 -10.40 12.09
CA PRO A 159 0.23 -9.48 11.43
C PRO A 159 0.23 -8.11 12.15
N TYR A 160 1.06 -8.02 13.19
CA TYR A 160 1.13 -6.83 14.05
C TYR A 160 1.91 -5.64 13.45
N GLY A 161 2.67 -5.84 12.37
CA GLY A 161 3.57 -4.81 11.85
C GLY A 161 2.86 -3.49 11.49
N LEU A 162 1.66 -3.55 10.92
CA LEU A 162 0.86 -2.36 10.58
C LEU A 162 0.31 -1.61 11.79
N TYR A 163 0.22 -2.23 12.98
CA TYR A 163 -0.19 -1.51 14.19
C TYR A 163 0.73 -0.32 14.47
N HIS A 164 2.02 -0.45 14.15
CA HIS A 164 3.01 0.61 14.30
C HIS A 164 2.81 1.78 13.31
N ALA A 165 2.08 1.57 12.21
CA ALA A 165 1.78 2.61 11.23
C ALA A 165 0.64 3.54 11.66
N HIS A 166 -0.14 3.18 12.70
CA HIS A 166 -1.32 3.95 13.13
C HIS A 166 -1.00 5.40 13.48
N PHE A 167 0.01 5.62 14.34
CA PHE A 167 0.38 6.96 14.78
C PHE A 167 0.93 7.82 13.63
N PRO A 168 1.92 7.33 12.83
CA PRO A 168 2.35 8.02 11.62
C PRO A 168 1.21 8.36 10.65
N HIS A 169 0.30 7.42 10.39
CA HIS A 169 -0.87 7.63 9.52
C HIS A 169 -1.76 8.79 10.00
N ALA A 170 -2.07 8.83 11.31
CA ALA A 170 -2.85 9.91 11.89
C ALA A 170 -2.15 11.27 11.77
N GLU A 171 -0.83 11.31 11.98
CA GLU A 171 -0.04 12.53 11.91
C GLU A 171 0.05 13.10 10.48
N VAL A 172 0.20 12.25 9.45
CA VAL A 172 0.26 12.73 8.06
C VAL A 172 -1.08 13.28 7.58
N LEU A 173 -2.20 12.70 8.01
CA LEU A 173 -3.54 13.25 7.80
C LEU A 173 -3.74 14.58 8.53
N ARG A 174 -3.29 14.67 9.79
CA ARG A 174 -3.35 15.91 10.57
C ARG A 174 -2.50 17.00 9.92
N ALA A 175 -1.31 16.67 9.41
CA ALA A 175 -0.45 17.61 8.68
C ALA A 175 -1.11 18.08 7.38
N TYR A 176 -1.70 17.18 6.60
CA TYR A 176 -2.47 17.54 5.40
C TYR A 176 -3.63 18.49 5.71
N ARG A 177 -4.47 18.17 6.71
CA ARG A 177 -5.59 19.03 7.12
C ARG A 177 -5.11 20.41 7.58
N ARG A 178 -3.97 20.49 8.28
CA ARG A 178 -3.34 21.77 8.66
C ARG A 178 -2.94 22.59 7.44
N ARG A 179 -2.31 21.98 6.42
CA ARG A 179 -1.97 22.65 5.15
C ARG A 179 -3.21 23.19 4.43
N VAL A 180 -4.25 22.37 4.29
CA VAL A 180 -5.54 22.80 3.70
C VAL A 180 -6.11 23.99 4.46
N ARG A 181 -6.17 23.92 5.80
CA ARG A 181 -6.65 25.02 6.63
C ARG A 181 -5.84 26.30 6.43
N GLY A 182 -4.50 26.21 6.36
CA GLY A 182 -3.64 27.36 6.11
C GLY A 182 -3.97 28.07 4.79
N TYR A 183 -4.20 27.33 3.70
CA TYR A 183 -4.64 27.93 2.44
C TYR A 183 -6.06 28.50 2.50
N ARG A 184 -6.96 27.88 3.26
CA ARG A 184 -8.31 28.42 3.49
C ARG A 184 -8.26 29.77 4.21
N GLU A 185 -7.40 29.90 5.21
CA GLU A 185 -7.19 31.16 5.96
C GLU A 185 -6.58 32.26 5.07
N GLN A 186 -5.90 31.90 3.97
CA GLN A 186 -5.43 32.81 2.91
C GLN A 186 -6.52 33.18 1.88
N GLY A 187 -7.78 32.78 2.10
CA GLY A 187 -8.91 33.09 1.22
C GLY A 187 -9.12 32.12 0.05
N LYS A 188 -8.40 31.01 -0.01
CA LYS A 188 -8.57 30.01 -1.09
C LYS A 188 -9.87 29.24 -0.95
N SER A 189 -10.46 28.84 -2.09
CA SER A 189 -11.60 27.91 -2.08
C SER A 189 -11.19 26.54 -1.51
N PHE A 190 -12.14 25.72 -1.07
CA PHE A 190 -11.81 24.40 -0.51
C PHE A 190 -11.12 23.49 -1.53
N ALA A 191 -11.65 23.43 -2.75
CA ALA A 191 -11.05 22.66 -3.84
C ALA A 191 -9.63 23.15 -4.18
N GLU A 192 -9.40 24.46 -4.20
CA GLU A 192 -8.07 25.03 -4.45
C GLU A 192 -7.09 24.73 -3.30
N ALA A 193 -7.54 24.88 -2.06
CA ALA A 193 -6.73 24.59 -0.88
C ALA A 193 -6.30 23.11 -0.82
N GLN A 194 -7.18 22.18 -1.21
CA GLN A 194 -6.85 20.76 -1.31
C GLN A 194 -5.77 20.50 -2.37
N ARG A 195 -5.89 21.11 -3.56
CA ARG A 195 -4.89 20.96 -4.62
C ARG A 195 -3.52 21.50 -4.21
N LEU A 196 -3.48 22.69 -3.60
CA LEU A 196 -2.23 23.30 -3.13
C LEU A 196 -1.58 22.50 -1.99
N ALA A 197 -2.39 21.89 -1.12
CA ALA A 197 -1.90 21.04 -0.03
C ALA A 197 -1.27 19.72 -0.51
N LEU A 198 -1.38 19.37 -1.80
CA LEU A 198 -0.75 18.17 -2.38
C LEU A 198 0.62 18.45 -3.02
N THR A 199 0.94 19.71 -3.31
CA THR A 199 2.15 20.10 -4.05
C THR A 199 3.27 20.63 -3.15
N THR A 200 3.07 20.62 -1.83
CA THR A 200 3.92 21.31 -0.84
C THR A 200 4.44 20.33 0.20
#